data_AF-A0A377PD65-F1
#
_entry.id   AF-A0A377PD65-F1
#
_cell.length_a   1.000
_cell.length_b   1.000
_cell.length_c   1.000
_cell.angle_alpha   90.00
_cell.angle_beta   90.00
_cell.angle_gamma   90.00
#
_symmetry.space_group_name_H-M   'P 1'
#
loop_
_entity.id
_entity.type
_entity.pdbx_description
1 polymer ?
#
loop_
_entity_poly.entity_id
_entity_poly.type
_entity_poly.pdbx_seq_one_letter_code
_entity_poly.pdbx_strand_id
1 'polypeptide(L)'
;MSSDTQALELPVEAFLRFLRVERQLSPHTIESYHHQLTAIIEIVAPAGLRDWRQLDATQVRMITARSKRKGLEAASLALRLSALRSFIDWQVSQGVMSVNPAKGISAPKQARHLPKNLDVDDVNRLLDIDASDPLAVRDRTMLEVMYGAGLRLSELVGLDCRHMNMASGEVWVMGKGSKERKLPIGRTAIHWLEQWLPTA
;
A
#
# COMPACT_ATOMS: atom_id res chain seq x y z
N MET A 1 -11.59 -0.08 -28.41
CA MET A 1 -10.18 -0.25 -28.02
C MET A 1 -9.46 -0.89 -29.19
N SER A 2 -8.29 -0.38 -29.60
CA SER A 2 -7.53 -0.97 -30.71
C SER A 2 -7.00 -2.35 -30.33
N SER A 3 -7.01 -3.32 -31.25
CA SER A 3 -6.49 -4.69 -31.05
C SER A 3 -5.08 -4.71 -30.44
N ASP A 4 -4.32 -3.67 -30.79
CA ASP A 4 -2.93 -3.46 -30.38
C ASP A 4 -2.75 -3.18 -28.89
N THR A 5 -3.73 -2.53 -28.24
CA THR A 5 -3.68 -2.28 -26.79
C THR A 5 -4.07 -3.54 -26.03
N GLN A 6 -5.03 -4.30 -26.56
CA GLN A 6 -5.49 -5.55 -25.96
C GLN A 6 -4.38 -6.60 -25.84
N ALA A 7 -3.45 -6.64 -26.82
CA ALA A 7 -2.27 -7.49 -26.78
C ALA A 7 -1.33 -7.21 -25.59
N LEU A 8 -1.29 -5.95 -25.11
CA LEU A 8 -0.50 -5.57 -23.94
C LEU A 8 -1.26 -5.78 -22.62
N GLU A 9 -2.59 -5.65 -22.63
CA GLU A 9 -3.46 -5.79 -21.45
C GLU A 9 -3.59 -7.25 -20.99
N LEU A 10 -3.76 -8.20 -21.90
CA LEU A 10 -3.97 -9.62 -21.56
C LEU A 10 -2.83 -10.21 -20.69
N PRO A 11 -1.53 -10.00 -21.01
CA PRO A 11 -0.45 -10.44 -20.12
C PRO A 11 -0.49 -9.80 -18.74
N VAL A 12 -0.91 -8.52 -18.64
CA VAL A 12 -1.06 -7.82 -17.36
C VAL A 12 -2.17 -8.42 -16.53
N GLU A 13 -3.32 -8.73 -17.12
CA GLU A 13 -4.42 -9.40 -16.42
C GLU A 13 -4.02 -10.78 -15.89
N ALA A 14 -3.27 -11.55 -16.68
CA ALA A 14 -2.75 -12.85 -16.26
C ALA A 14 -1.77 -12.71 -15.08
N PHE A 15 -0.89 -11.70 -15.12
CA PHE A 15 0.00 -11.39 -14.00
C PHE A 15 -0.76 -11.00 -12.72
N LEU A 16 -1.78 -10.16 -12.82
CA LEU A 16 -2.58 -9.73 -11.67
C LEU A 16 -3.34 -10.92 -11.06
N ARG A 17 -3.79 -11.85 -11.90
CA ARG A 17 -4.37 -13.13 -11.45
C ARG A 17 -3.36 -13.98 -10.71
N PHE A 18 -2.14 -14.12 -11.22
CA PHE A 18 -1.03 -14.79 -10.54
C PHE A 18 -0.74 -14.16 -9.17
N LEU A 19 -0.68 -12.83 -9.08
CA LEU A 19 -0.48 -12.13 -7.81
C LEU A 19 -1.60 -12.40 -6.79
N ARG A 20 -2.84 -12.53 -7.27
CA ARG A 20 -4.01 -12.81 -6.44
C ARG A 20 -4.04 -14.25 -5.95
N VAL A 21 -3.88 -15.20 -6.85
CA VAL A 21 -4.13 -16.63 -6.58
C VAL A 21 -2.90 -17.31 -5.97
N GLU A 22 -1.73 -17.11 -6.59
CA GLU A 22 -0.52 -17.83 -6.20
C GLU A 22 0.27 -17.08 -5.13
N ARG A 23 0.36 -15.75 -5.23
CA ARG A 23 1.09 -14.93 -4.25
C ARG A 23 0.22 -14.42 -3.10
N GLN A 24 -1.11 -14.53 -3.22
CA GLN A 24 -2.08 -14.08 -2.22
C GLN A 24 -1.80 -12.65 -1.72
N LEU A 25 -1.40 -11.76 -2.63
CA LEU A 25 -1.15 -10.37 -2.27
C LEU A 25 -2.46 -9.65 -1.95
N SER A 26 -2.37 -8.60 -1.13
CA SER A 26 -3.55 -7.82 -0.74
C SER A 26 -4.25 -7.20 -1.96
N PRO A 27 -5.59 -7.06 -1.95
CA PRO A 27 -6.34 -6.41 -3.02
C PRO A 27 -5.79 -5.03 -3.39
N HIS A 28 -5.43 -4.22 -2.39
CA HIS A 28 -4.82 -2.90 -2.61
C HIS A 28 -3.48 -2.95 -3.35
N THR A 29 -2.66 -3.99 -3.12
CA THR A 29 -1.38 -4.14 -3.84
C THR A 29 -1.66 -4.48 -5.31
N ILE A 30 -2.62 -5.36 -5.57
CA ILE A 30 -3.02 -5.76 -6.92
C ILE A 30 -3.60 -4.57 -7.69
N GLU A 31 -4.50 -3.82 -7.07
CA GLU A 31 -5.08 -2.60 -7.65
C GLU A 31 -4.02 -1.54 -7.95
N SER A 32 -3.09 -1.33 -7.01
CA SER A 32 -1.96 -0.43 -7.20
C SER A 32 -1.10 -0.85 -8.41
N TYR A 33 -0.80 -2.15 -8.54
CA TYR A 33 -0.01 -2.68 -9.66
C TYR A 33 -0.76 -2.57 -10.98
N HIS A 34 -2.06 -2.87 -10.99
CA HIS A 34 -2.93 -2.68 -12.14
C HIS A 34 -2.86 -1.23 -12.63
N HIS A 35 -3.11 -0.26 -11.74
CA HIS A 35 -3.06 1.16 -12.08
C HIS A 35 -1.70 1.58 -12.66
N GLN A 36 -0.58 1.09 -12.10
CA GLN A 36 0.74 1.41 -12.63
C GLN A 36 0.99 0.79 -14.01
N LEU A 37 0.59 -0.47 -14.24
CA LEU A 37 0.80 -1.16 -15.51
C LEU A 37 -0.09 -0.58 -16.61
N THR A 38 -1.33 -0.23 -16.30
CA THR A 38 -2.22 0.48 -17.24
C THR A 38 -1.63 1.82 -17.66
N ALA A 39 -1.12 2.61 -16.70
CA ALA A 39 -0.46 3.87 -17.03
C ALA A 39 0.82 3.70 -17.85
N ILE A 40 1.50 2.55 -17.76
CA ILE A 40 2.64 2.22 -18.64
C ILE A 40 2.15 1.89 -20.05
N ILE A 41 1.10 1.09 -20.19
CA ILE A 41 0.48 0.75 -21.49
C ILE A 41 0.07 2.05 -22.22
N GLU A 42 -0.57 2.99 -21.53
CA GLU A 42 -0.92 4.30 -22.08
C GLU A 42 0.28 5.12 -22.58
N ILE A 43 1.47 4.87 -22.03
CA ILE A 43 2.70 5.56 -22.45
C ILE A 43 3.34 4.87 -23.66
N VAL A 44 3.36 3.54 -23.69
CA VAL A 44 4.11 2.76 -24.70
C VAL A 44 3.29 2.37 -25.92
N ALA A 45 1.98 2.17 -25.79
CA ALA A 45 1.12 1.80 -26.92
C ALA A 45 1.07 2.90 -28.00
N PRO A 46 0.97 4.21 -27.67
CA PRO A 46 1.12 5.28 -28.67
C PRO A 46 2.55 5.44 -29.20
N ALA A 47 3.55 4.89 -28.50
CA ALA A 47 4.94 4.87 -28.94
C ALA A 47 5.28 3.68 -29.84
N GLY A 48 4.27 2.87 -30.22
CA GLY A 48 4.41 1.76 -31.16
C GLY A 48 4.74 0.41 -30.53
N LEU A 49 4.81 0.31 -29.19
CA LEU A 49 4.98 -0.99 -28.54
C LEU A 49 3.68 -1.81 -28.71
N ARG A 50 3.81 -3.00 -29.29
CA ARG A 50 2.69 -3.94 -29.49
C ARG A 50 2.85 -5.23 -28.68
N ASP A 51 4.06 -5.51 -28.24
CA ASP A 51 4.42 -6.72 -27.51
C ASP A 51 5.46 -6.41 -26.43
N TRP A 52 5.30 -6.96 -25.23
CA TRP A 52 6.24 -6.80 -24.13
C TRP A 52 7.65 -7.33 -24.44
N ARG A 53 7.78 -8.29 -25.37
CA ARG A 53 9.07 -8.79 -25.87
C ARG A 53 9.89 -7.73 -26.61
N GLN A 54 9.25 -6.67 -27.10
CA GLN A 54 9.89 -5.52 -27.74
C GLN A 54 10.37 -4.48 -26.73
N LEU A 55 10.00 -4.62 -25.45
CA LEU A 55 10.39 -3.67 -24.42
C LEU A 55 11.89 -3.75 -24.18
N ASP A 56 12.58 -2.62 -24.31
CA ASP A 56 14.01 -2.50 -24.03
C ASP A 56 14.28 -1.42 -22.96
N ALA A 57 15.56 -1.27 -22.59
CA ALA A 57 15.96 -0.29 -21.60
C ALA A 57 15.68 1.17 -22.05
N THR A 58 15.62 1.43 -23.36
CA THR A 58 15.34 2.76 -23.91
C THR A 58 13.86 3.12 -23.72
N GLN A 59 12.95 2.19 -23.99
CA GLN A 59 11.52 2.34 -23.73
C GLN A 59 11.23 2.50 -22.24
N VAL A 60 11.93 1.76 -21.36
CA VAL A 60 11.79 1.93 -19.90
C VAL A 60 12.27 3.32 -19.43
N ARG A 61 13.38 3.83 -19.99
CA ARG A 61 13.80 5.23 -19.74
C ARG A 61 12.78 6.24 -20.25
N MET A 62 12.18 6.00 -21.42
CA MET A 62 11.10 6.84 -21.95
C MET A 62 9.87 6.84 -21.02
N ILE A 63 9.46 5.70 -20.49
CA ILE A 63 8.37 5.60 -19.49
C ILE A 63 8.67 6.52 -18.31
N THR A 64 9.90 6.47 -17.81
CA THR A 64 10.32 7.25 -16.64
C THR A 64 10.30 8.75 -16.95
N ALA A 65 10.84 9.14 -18.10
CA ALA A 65 10.88 10.55 -18.54
C ALA A 65 9.48 11.13 -18.82
N ARG A 66 8.58 10.35 -19.45
CA ARG A 66 7.19 10.77 -19.70
C ARG A 66 6.38 10.84 -18.40
N SER A 67 6.59 9.90 -17.48
CA SER A 67 5.95 9.91 -16.17
C SER A 67 6.33 11.16 -15.37
N LYS A 68 7.63 11.51 -15.34
CA LYS A 68 8.11 12.73 -14.68
C LYS A 68 7.54 14.01 -15.31
N ARG A 69 7.46 14.06 -16.65
CA ARG A 69 6.84 15.20 -17.37
C ARG A 69 5.35 15.36 -17.08
N LYS A 70 4.64 14.28 -16.75
CA LYS A 70 3.26 14.30 -16.26
C LYS A 70 3.14 14.68 -14.77
N GLY A 71 4.24 15.07 -14.11
CA GLY A 71 4.23 15.51 -12.71
C GLY A 71 4.28 14.38 -11.68
N LEU A 72 4.67 13.16 -12.06
CA LEU A 72 4.85 12.10 -11.05
C LEU A 72 6.04 12.39 -10.13
N GLU A 73 5.75 12.39 -8.84
CA GLU A 73 6.74 12.43 -7.78
C GLU A 73 7.63 11.18 -7.75
N ALA A 74 8.81 11.31 -7.14
CA ALA A 74 9.81 10.25 -7.08
C ALA A 74 9.28 8.93 -6.47
N ALA A 75 8.43 9.02 -5.44
CA ALA A 75 7.80 7.86 -4.80
C ALA A 75 6.89 7.09 -5.77
N SER A 76 5.99 7.82 -6.45
CA SER A 76 5.06 7.25 -7.43
C SER A 76 5.80 6.65 -8.62
N LEU A 77 6.89 7.29 -9.05
CA LEU A 77 7.74 6.77 -10.11
C LEU A 77 8.50 5.50 -9.71
N ALA A 78 8.97 5.43 -8.47
CA ALA A 78 9.59 4.21 -7.92
C ALA A 78 8.58 3.06 -7.85
N LEU A 79 7.33 3.33 -7.43
CA LEU A 79 6.25 2.35 -7.42
C LEU A 79 5.92 1.84 -8.83
N ARG A 80 5.86 2.74 -9.83
CA ARG A 80 5.67 2.38 -11.24
C ARG A 80 6.75 1.45 -11.75
N LEU A 81 8.02 1.76 -11.49
CA LEU A 81 9.14 0.89 -11.86
C LEU A 81 9.13 -0.43 -11.10
N SER A 82 8.69 -0.44 -9.84
CA SER A 82 8.54 -1.67 -9.05
C SER A 82 7.49 -2.61 -9.65
N ALA A 83 6.32 -2.08 -10.03
CA ALA A 83 5.27 -2.84 -10.69
C ALA A 83 5.74 -3.39 -12.04
N LEU A 84 6.41 -2.55 -12.86
CA LEU A 84 6.97 -2.97 -14.14
C LEU A 84 7.99 -4.10 -13.99
N ARG A 85 8.95 -3.95 -13.07
CA ARG A 85 9.98 -4.98 -12.84
C ARG A 85 9.35 -6.29 -12.39
N SER A 86 8.39 -6.25 -11.47
CA SER A 86 7.72 -7.45 -10.97
C SER A 86 6.95 -8.16 -12.06
N PHE A 87 6.26 -7.40 -12.92
CA PHE A 87 5.55 -7.93 -14.08
C PHE A 87 6.50 -8.59 -15.08
N ILE A 88 7.61 -7.93 -15.42
CA ILE A 88 8.56 -8.49 -16.39
C ILE A 88 9.34 -9.67 -15.79
N ASP A 89 9.68 -9.65 -14.50
CA ASP A 89 10.27 -10.82 -13.82
C ASP A 89 9.33 -12.02 -13.87
N TRP A 90 8.02 -11.80 -13.76
CA TRP A 90 7.02 -12.85 -13.99
C TRP A 90 6.99 -13.31 -15.46
N GLN A 91 7.01 -12.40 -16.44
CA GLN A 91 7.11 -12.78 -17.86
C GLN A 91 8.38 -13.60 -18.16
N VAL A 92 9.49 -13.29 -17.51
CA VAL A 92 10.73 -14.08 -17.60
C VAL A 92 10.56 -15.45 -16.96
N SER A 93 9.90 -15.55 -15.80
CA SER A 93 9.62 -16.86 -15.17
C SER A 93 8.66 -17.74 -15.97
N GLN A 94 7.79 -17.13 -16.79
CA GLN A 94 6.93 -17.82 -17.76
C GLN A 94 7.66 -18.18 -19.07
N GLY A 95 8.94 -17.80 -19.24
CA GLY A 95 9.70 -18.04 -20.46
C GLY A 95 9.31 -17.16 -21.66
N VAL A 96 8.48 -16.12 -21.45
CA VAL A 96 8.04 -15.21 -22.52
C VAL A 96 9.13 -14.19 -22.87
N MET A 97 9.85 -13.71 -21.85
CA MET A 97 11.00 -12.82 -22.00
C MET A 97 12.27 -13.49 -21.50
N SER A 98 13.42 -13.19 -22.10
CA SER A 98 14.71 -13.75 -21.66
C SER A 98 15.32 -12.96 -20.50
N VAL A 99 15.07 -11.66 -20.43
CA VAL A 99 15.65 -10.76 -19.43
C VAL A 99 14.70 -9.62 -19.10
N ASN A 100 14.87 -9.05 -17.92
CA ASN A 100 14.13 -7.88 -17.47
C ASN A 100 14.90 -6.58 -17.77
N PRO A 101 14.50 -5.78 -18.79
CA PRO A 101 15.20 -4.55 -19.16
C PRO A 101 15.03 -3.43 -18.12
N ALA A 102 14.10 -3.56 -17.17
CA ALA A 102 13.84 -2.56 -16.15
C ALA A 102 14.72 -2.69 -14.90
N LYS A 103 15.52 -3.76 -14.75
CA LYS A 103 16.36 -4.00 -13.57
C LYS A 103 17.43 -2.91 -13.37
N GLY A 104 18.05 -2.43 -14.45
CA GLY A 104 19.13 -1.44 -14.37
C GLY A 104 18.68 0.03 -14.25
N ILE A 105 17.38 0.32 -14.33
CA ILE A 105 16.87 1.69 -14.45
C ILE A 105 16.28 2.13 -13.13
N SER A 106 16.89 3.12 -12.49
CA SER A 106 16.48 3.61 -11.17
C SER A 106 15.58 4.84 -11.26
N ALA A 107 14.60 4.95 -10.36
CA ALA A 107 13.90 6.20 -10.13
C ALA A 107 14.87 7.24 -9.53
N PRO A 108 14.65 8.55 -9.75
CA PRO A 108 15.36 9.60 -9.02
C PRO A 108 15.29 9.36 -7.51
N LYS A 109 16.38 9.63 -6.79
CA LYS A 109 16.39 9.52 -5.33
C LYS A 109 15.35 10.48 -4.75
N GLN A 110 14.38 9.91 -4.05
CA GLN A 110 13.43 10.70 -3.27
C GLN A 110 14.18 11.35 -2.10
N ALA A 111 13.99 12.66 -1.90
CA ALA A 111 14.38 13.29 -0.64
C ALA A 111 13.52 12.67 0.46
N ARG A 112 14.16 11.96 1.41
CA ARG A 112 13.46 11.47 2.59
C ARG A 112 13.11 12.68 3.44
N HIS A 113 11.86 13.13 3.38
CA HIS A 113 11.31 13.87 4.51
C HIS A 113 11.30 12.92 5.69
N LEU A 114 12.03 13.26 6.75
CA LEU A 114 11.81 12.57 8.01
C LEU A 114 10.33 12.74 8.37
N PRO A 115 9.66 11.68 8.86
CA PRO A 115 8.35 11.85 9.47
C PRO A 115 8.43 12.99 10.48
N LYS A 116 7.50 13.95 10.39
CA LYS A 116 7.37 14.93 11.47
C LYS A 116 6.90 14.15 12.69
N ASN A 117 7.70 14.15 13.76
CA ASN A 117 7.23 13.65 15.04
C ASN A 117 6.10 14.57 15.50
N LEU A 118 4.99 13.99 15.96
CA LEU A 118 4.00 14.75 16.70
C LEU A 118 4.61 15.13 18.05
N ASP A 119 4.48 16.39 18.43
CA ASP A 119 4.85 16.82 19.78
C ASP A 119 3.82 16.27 20.79
N VAL A 120 4.26 16.06 22.03
CA VAL A 120 3.41 15.60 23.12
C VAL A 120 2.21 16.53 23.31
N ASP A 121 2.41 17.84 23.12
CA ASP A 121 1.33 18.84 23.20
C ASP A 121 0.30 18.71 22.08
N ASP A 122 0.73 18.37 20.87
CA ASP A 122 -0.19 18.13 19.75
C ASP A 122 -0.98 16.83 19.95
N VAL A 123 -0.36 15.80 20.53
CA VAL A 123 -1.04 14.56 20.94
C VAL A 123 -2.05 14.86 22.05
N ASN A 124 -1.68 15.62 23.08
CA ASN A 124 -2.59 16.00 24.14
C ASN A 124 -3.77 16.81 23.62
N ARG A 125 -3.55 17.75 22.69
CA ARG A 125 -4.63 18.52 22.05
C ARG A 125 -5.55 17.63 21.20
N LEU A 126 -4.98 16.63 20.52
CA LEU A 126 -5.75 15.66 19.74
C LEU A 126 -6.59 14.74 20.64
N LEU A 127 -6.11 14.47 21.86
CA LEU A 127 -6.78 13.66 22.88
C LEU A 127 -7.71 14.48 23.79
N ASP A 128 -7.67 15.81 23.74
CA ASP A 128 -8.56 16.70 24.49
C ASP A 128 -9.93 16.78 23.81
N ILE A 129 -10.66 15.68 23.93
CA ILE A 129 -11.96 15.48 23.29
C ILE A 129 -13.05 15.50 24.35
N ASP A 130 -14.10 16.27 24.09
CA ASP A 130 -15.29 16.37 24.94
C ASP A 130 -15.99 15.01 25.04
N ALA A 131 -16.11 14.49 26.26
CA ALA A 131 -16.72 13.20 26.55
C ALA A 131 -18.27 13.21 26.50
N SER A 132 -18.88 14.36 26.20
CA SER A 132 -20.34 14.49 26.10
C SER A 132 -20.94 13.94 24.80
N ASP A 133 -20.11 13.76 23.75
CA ASP A 133 -20.51 13.20 22.45
C ASP A 133 -19.98 11.76 22.30
N PRO A 134 -20.86 10.74 22.10
CA PRO A 134 -20.44 9.36 21.86
C PRO A 134 -19.44 9.18 20.70
N LEU A 135 -19.53 10.01 19.65
CA LEU A 135 -18.56 9.98 18.54
C LEU A 135 -17.19 10.47 18.97
N ALA A 136 -17.16 11.46 19.85
CA ALA A 136 -15.97 12.05 20.40
C ALA A 136 -15.26 11.05 21.36
N VAL A 137 -16.03 10.33 22.18
CA VAL A 137 -15.54 9.20 23.00
C VAL A 137 -14.96 8.08 22.14
N ARG A 138 -15.62 7.73 21.02
CA ARG A 138 -15.09 6.76 20.04
C ARG A 138 -13.76 7.23 19.46
N ASP A 139 -13.70 8.44 18.95
CA ASP A 139 -12.52 8.96 18.26
C ASP A 139 -11.32 9.04 19.22
N ARG A 140 -11.55 9.44 20.48
CA ARG A 140 -10.53 9.37 21.53
C ARG A 140 -10.07 7.94 21.81
N THR A 141 -10.99 7.00 21.92
CA THR A 141 -10.68 5.58 22.12
C THR A 141 -9.82 5.03 20.97
N MET A 142 -10.16 5.37 19.73
CA MET A 142 -9.39 4.98 18.54
C MET A 142 -7.95 5.52 18.60
N LEU A 143 -7.77 6.78 19.00
CA LEU A 143 -6.46 7.41 19.13
C LEU A 143 -5.62 6.80 20.25
N GLU A 144 -6.20 6.56 21.43
CA GLU A 144 -5.52 5.95 22.57
C GLU A 144 -5.08 4.51 22.27
N VAL A 145 -5.92 3.73 21.58
CA VAL A 145 -5.57 2.38 21.14
C VAL A 145 -4.47 2.42 20.06
N MET A 146 -4.57 3.32 19.09
CA MET A 146 -3.52 3.48 18.05
C MET A 146 -2.18 3.89 18.64
N TYR A 147 -2.17 4.89 19.51
CA TYR A 147 -0.97 5.42 20.14
C TYR A 147 -0.39 4.45 21.16
N GLY A 148 -1.23 3.93 22.06
CA GLY A 148 -0.83 3.07 23.17
C GLY A 148 -0.32 1.70 22.75
N ALA A 149 -0.86 1.12 21.67
CA ALA A 149 -0.42 -0.18 21.15
C ALA A 149 0.41 -0.07 19.85
N GLY A 150 0.59 1.14 19.30
CA GLY A 150 1.31 1.36 18.04
C GLY A 150 0.62 0.73 16.83
N LEU A 151 -0.72 0.70 16.82
CA LEU A 151 -1.50 0.13 15.73
C LEU A 151 -1.51 1.04 14.51
N ARG A 152 -1.45 0.43 13.33
CA ARG A 152 -1.75 1.13 12.08
C ARG A 152 -3.26 1.32 11.95
N LEU A 153 -3.69 2.35 11.22
CA LEU A 153 -5.12 2.60 10.96
C LEU A 153 -5.84 1.35 10.41
N SER A 154 -5.21 0.63 9.48
CA SER A 154 -5.78 -0.61 8.93
C SER A 154 -5.90 -1.74 9.96
N GLU A 155 -5.01 -1.77 10.95
CA GLU A 155 -5.04 -2.76 12.04
C GLU A 155 -6.15 -2.40 13.04
N LEU A 156 -6.33 -1.11 13.35
CA LEU A 156 -7.41 -0.62 14.20
C LEU A 156 -8.80 -0.89 13.60
N VAL A 157 -9.01 -0.55 12.32
CA VAL A 157 -10.32 -0.72 11.65
C VAL A 157 -10.70 -2.19 11.52
N GLY A 158 -9.73 -3.10 11.42
CA GLY A 158 -9.94 -4.54 11.38
C GLY A 158 -10.00 -5.21 12.76
N LEU A 159 -9.90 -4.46 13.86
CA LEU A 159 -9.87 -5.00 15.20
C LEU A 159 -11.26 -5.46 15.64
N ASP A 160 -11.29 -6.59 16.34
CA ASP A 160 -12.51 -7.16 16.92
C ASP A 160 -12.35 -7.22 18.44
N CYS A 161 -13.45 -7.03 19.18
CA CYS A 161 -13.44 -7.10 20.65
C CYS A 161 -12.92 -8.43 21.18
N ARG A 162 -13.11 -9.54 20.44
CA ARG A 162 -12.58 -10.87 20.79
C ARG A 162 -11.06 -10.96 20.74
N HIS A 163 -10.42 -10.05 20.02
CA HIS A 163 -8.96 -9.97 19.90
C HIS A 163 -8.34 -9.06 20.96
N MET A 164 -9.15 -8.53 21.89
CA MET A 164 -8.70 -7.71 23.01
C MET A 164 -8.88 -8.47 24.32
N ASN A 165 -7.81 -8.53 25.11
CA ASN A 165 -7.87 -8.96 26.49
C ASN A 165 -7.58 -7.75 27.38
N MET A 166 -8.63 -7.07 27.83
CA MET A 166 -8.51 -5.90 28.70
C MET A 166 -7.97 -6.27 30.10
N ALA A 167 -8.16 -7.51 30.55
CA ALA A 167 -7.65 -7.98 31.84
C ALA A 167 -6.13 -8.20 31.83
N SER A 168 -5.59 -8.77 30.74
CA SER A 168 -4.13 -8.91 30.57
C SER A 168 -3.48 -7.67 29.93
N GLY A 169 -4.28 -6.74 29.40
CA GLY A 169 -3.79 -5.55 28.71
C GLY A 169 -3.13 -5.89 27.37
N GLU A 170 -3.74 -6.77 26.58
CA GLU A 170 -3.18 -7.24 25.32
C GLU A 170 -4.17 -7.11 24.16
N VAL A 171 -3.65 -6.81 22.96
CA VAL A 171 -4.41 -6.81 21.70
C VAL A 171 -3.73 -7.70 20.67
N TRP A 172 -4.53 -8.47 19.93
CA TRP A 172 -4.07 -9.34 18.87
C TRP A 172 -4.40 -8.69 17.53
N VAL A 173 -3.40 -8.51 16.66
CA VAL A 173 -3.59 -7.86 15.36
C VAL A 173 -2.95 -8.62 14.22
N MET A 174 -3.60 -8.53 13.06
CA MET A 174 -3.08 -9.02 11.78
C MET A 174 -2.15 -7.97 11.16
N GLY A 175 -0.84 -8.20 11.25
CA GLY A 175 0.19 -7.33 10.69
C GLY A 175 0.43 -7.53 9.19
N LYS A 176 1.34 -6.72 8.64
CA LYS A 176 1.77 -6.79 7.23
C LYS A 176 2.28 -8.19 6.87
N GLY A 177 1.76 -8.76 5.78
CA GLY A 177 2.10 -10.11 5.33
C GLY A 177 1.30 -11.21 6.02
N SER A 178 0.11 -10.87 6.56
CA SER A 178 -0.80 -11.81 7.23
C SER A 178 -0.17 -12.52 8.44
N LYS A 179 0.72 -11.82 9.15
CA LYS A 179 1.36 -12.34 10.37
C LYS A 179 0.66 -11.79 11.60
N GLU A 180 0.28 -12.68 12.50
CA GLU A 180 -0.32 -12.31 13.77
C GLU A 180 0.74 -11.83 14.76
N ARG A 181 0.40 -10.83 15.58
CA ARG A 181 1.21 -10.41 16.72
C ARG A 181 0.33 -9.97 17.88
N LYS A 182 0.82 -10.21 19.10
CA LYS A 182 0.27 -9.65 20.33
C LYS A 182 1.02 -8.38 20.69
N LEU A 183 0.29 -7.35 21.09
CA LEU A 183 0.84 -6.06 21.50
C LEU A 183 0.24 -5.68 22.86
N PRO A 184 1.04 -5.12 23.78
CA PRO A 184 0.50 -4.56 25.01
C PRO A 184 -0.34 -3.32 24.71
N ILE A 185 -1.40 -3.11 25.48
CA ILE A 185 -2.21 -1.88 25.44
C ILE A 185 -2.04 -1.12 26.76
N GLY A 186 -1.95 0.21 26.66
CA GLY A 186 -1.81 1.08 27.83
C GLY A 186 -3.10 1.14 28.67
N ARG A 187 -2.95 1.45 29.95
CA ARG A 187 -4.08 1.61 30.89
C ARG A 187 -5.08 2.69 30.44
N THR A 188 -4.59 3.76 29.83
CA THR A 188 -5.43 4.84 29.28
C THR A 188 -6.31 4.33 28.13
N ALA A 189 -5.78 3.49 27.25
CA ALA A 189 -6.55 2.87 26.18
C ALA A 189 -7.63 1.92 26.72
N ILE A 190 -7.31 1.14 27.76
CA ILE A 190 -8.29 0.28 28.45
C ILE A 190 -9.42 1.14 29.04
N HIS A 191 -9.07 2.22 29.74
CA HIS A 191 -10.07 3.12 30.32
C HIS A 191 -11.04 3.66 29.26
N TRP A 192 -10.53 4.15 28.13
CA TRP A 192 -11.39 4.66 27.06
C TRP A 192 -12.20 3.57 26.36
N LEU A 193 -11.65 2.36 26.21
CA LEU A 193 -12.42 1.20 25.73
C LEU A 193 -13.58 0.86 26.66
N GLU A 194 -13.37 0.88 27.98
CA GLU A 194 -14.42 0.64 28.98
C GLU A 194 -15.49 1.73 28.97
N GLN A 195 -15.14 2.98 28.64
CA GLN A 195 -16.11 4.07 28.47
C GLN A 195 -16.89 3.96 27.16
N TRP A 196 -16.23 3.57 26.07
CA TRP A 196 -16.83 3.56 24.73
C TRP A 196 -17.69 2.33 24.46
N LEU A 197 -17.21 1.12 24.79
CA LEU A 197 -17.90 -0.13 24.44
C LEU A 197 -19.36 -0.22 24.94
N PRO A 198 -19.74 0.31 26.12
CA PRO A 198 -21.13 0.33 26.56
C PRO A 198 -22.04 1.30 25.77
N THR A 199 -21.46 2.25 25.05
CA THR A 199 -22.18 3.27 24.26
C THR A 199 -22.37 2.87 22.79
N ALA A 200 -21.73 1.79 22.34
CA ALA A 200 -21.76 1.26 20.98
C ALA A 200 -22.90 0.27 20.76
#